data_AF-A0A846I4Y8-F1
#
_entry.id   AF-A0A846I4Y8-F1
#
_cell.length_a   1.000
_cell.length_b   1.000
_cell.length_c   1.000
_cell.angle_alpha   90.00
_cell.angle_beta   90.00
_cell.angle_gamma   90.00
#
_symmetry.space_group_name_H-M   'P 1'
#
loop_
_entity.id
_entity.type
_entity.pdbx_description
1 polymer ?
#
loop_
_entity_poly.entity_id
_entity_poly.type
_entity_poly.pdbx_seq_one_letter_code
_entity_poly.pdbx_strand_id
1 'polypeptide(L)' 'SFFSKLKTELIYQNKYYSKKDLFESIHKYIYWYNNERFQSKLKNHTPVEYRSVV' A
#
# COMPACT_ATOMS: atom_id res chain seq x y z
N SER A 1 2.43 8.19 7.89
CA SER A 1 1.57 8.47 6.71
C SER A 1 1.65 7.31 5.71
N PHE A 2 0.69 7.17 4.78
CA PHE A 2 0.74 6.21 3.66
C PHE A 2 2.04 6.36 2.86
N PHE A 3 2.40 7.59 2.48
CA PHE A 3 3.60 7.85 1.67
C PHE A 3 4.91 7.48 2.37
N SER A 4 4.99 7.63 3.69
CA SER A 4 6.16 7.18 4.47
C SER A 4 6.34 5.67 4.31
N LYS A 5 5.24 4.90 4.43
CA LYS A 5 5.25 3.44 4.29
C LYS A 5 5.56 3.00 2.86
N LEU A 6 4.96 3.64 1.85
CA LEU A 6 5.29 3.39 0.45
C LEU A 6 6.80 3.57 0.19
N LYS A 7 7.40 4.64 0.73
CA LYS A 7 8.85 4.86 0.59
C LYS A 7 9.67 3.79 1.30
N THR A 8 9.40 3.53 2.57
CA THR A 8 10.24 2.65 3.41
C THR A 8 10.03 1.17 3.17
N GLU A 9 8.82 0.75 2.78
CA GLU A 9 8.45 -0.65 2.58
C GLU A 9 8.62 -1.08 1.10
N LEU A 10 8.51 -0.15 0.14
CA LEU A 10 8.60 -0.46 -1.30
C LEU A 10 9.78 0.26 -1.97
N ILE A 11 9.77 1.60 -2.03
CA ILE A 11 10.71 2.35 -2.89
C ILE A 11 12.17 2.15 -2.47
N TYR A 12 12.47 2.23 -1.17
CA TYR A 12 13.84 2.12 -0.67
C TYR A 12 14.34 0.67 -0.58
N GLN A 13 13.43 -0.31 -0.62
CA GLN A 13 13.77 -1.73 -0.51
C GLN A 13 14.04 -2.38 -1.88
N ASN A 14 13.73 -1.70 -2.98
CA ASN A 14 13.76 -2.28 -4.31
C ASN A 14 14.55 -1.40 -5.29
N LYS A 15 15.19 -2.04 -6.28
CA LYS A 15 15.75 -1.38 -7.45
C LYS A 15 14.83 -1.60 -8.64
N TYR A 16 14.58 -0.53 -9.40
CA TYR A 16 13.74 -0.58 -10.59
C TYR A 16 14.57 -0.22 -11.82
N TYR A 17 14.44 -1.03 -12.86
CA TYR A 17 15.23 -0.87 -14.09
C TYR A 17 14.43 -0.16 -15.21
N SER A 18 13.12 0.00 -15.02
CA SER A 18 12.28 0.81 -15.90
C SER A 18 11.20 1.55 -15.12
N LYS A 19 10.67 2.62 -15.73
CA LYS A 19 9.48 3.32 -15.19
C LYS A 19 8.28 2.38 -15.09
N LYS A 20 8.12 1.46 -16.06
CA LYS A 20 7.02 0.48 -16.08
C LYS A 20 7.06 -0.40 -14.85
N ASP A 21 8.22 -0.97 -14.52
CA ASP A 21 8.38 -1.85 -13.34
C ASP A 21 8.06 -1.11 -12.03
N LEU A 22 8.52 0.14 -11.93
CA LEU A 22 8.21 1.01 -10.79
C LEU A 22 6.71 1.25 -10.66
N PHE A 23 6.04 1.62 -11.76
CA PHE A 23 4.60 1.89 -11.74
C PHE A 23 3.78 0.64 -11.39
N GLU A 24 4.10 -0.51 -12.00
CA GLU A 24 3.42 -1.77 -11.67
C GLU A 24 3.59 -2.13 -10.19
N SER A 25 4.78 -1.93 -9.63
CA SER A 25 5.05 -2.20 -8.22
C SER A 25 4.28 -1.26 -7.29
N ILE A 26 4.19 0.03 -7.64
CA ILE A 26 3.38 1.01 -6.91
C ILE A 26 1.90 0.64 -6.95
N HIS A 27 1.37 0.26 -8.13
CA HIS A 27 -0.03 -0.16 -8.27
C HIS A 27 -0.35 -1.38 -7.40
N LYS A 28 0.51 -2.41 -7.44
CA LYS A 28 0.37 -3.60 -6.59
C LYS A 28 0.39 -3.24 -5.10
N TYR A 29 1.32 -2.37 -4.69
CA TYR A 29 1.42 -1.94 -3.30
C TYR A 29 0.19 -1.14 -2.85
N ILE A 30 -0.34 -0.25 -3.69
CA ILE A 30 -1.57 0.50 -3.39
C ILE A 30 -2.75 -0.46 -3.21
N TYR A 31 -2.89 -1.44 -4.10
CA TYR A 31 -3.95 -2.43 -4.01
C TYR A 31 -3.86 -3.22 -2.71
N TRP A 32 -2.69 -3.79 -2.40
CA TRP A 32 -2.44 -4.50 -1.14
C TRP A 32 -2.71 -3.62 0.08
N TYR A 33 -2.21 -2.39 0.09
CA TYR A 33 -2.37 -1.48 1.22
C TYR A 33 -3.84 -1.19 1.53
N ASN A 34 -4.66 -1.04 0.48
CA ASN A 34 -6.06 -0.64 0.62
C ASN A 34 -7.01 -1.82 0.83
N ASN A 35 -6.73 -2.98 0.24
CA ASN A 35 -7.65 -4.12 0.19
C ASN A 35 -7.23 -5.32 1.04
N GLU A 36 -5.97 -5.40 1.46
CA GLU A 36 -5.43 -6.61 2.11
C GLU A 36 -4.72 -6.29 3.44
N ARG A 37 -4.24 -5.06 3.63
CA ARG A 37 -3.53 -4.67 4.85
C ARG A 37 -4.50 -4.32 5.98
N PHE A 38 -4.64 -5.23 6.94
CA PHE A 38 -5.31 -4.94 8.20
C PHE A 38 -4.59 -3.85 9.00
N GLN A 39 -5.37 -2.95 9.60
CA GLN A 39 -4.83 -1.88 10.44
C GLN A 39 -5.54 -1.90 11.80
N SER A 40 -4.77 -2.03 12.88
CA SER A 40 -5.31 -2.06 14.25
C SER A 40 -6.16 -0.82 14.58
N LYS A 41 -5.72 0.35 14.13
CA LYS A 41 -6.48 1.61 14.23
C LYS A 41 -7.82 1.62 13.48
N LEU A 42 -8.03 0.68 12.55
CA LEU A 42 -9.27 0.48 11.81
C LEU A 42 -10.04 -0.73 12.34
N LYS A 43 -9.91 -1.05 13.63
CA LYS A 43 -10.53 -2.24 14.25
C LYS A 43 -10.19 -3.52 13.49
N ASN A 44 -8.93 -3.66 13.05
CA ASN A 44 -8.45 -4.78 12.24
C ASN A 44 -9.16 -4.97 10.90
N HIS A 45 -9.70 -3.89 10.31
CA HIS A 45 -10.18 -3.89 8.93
C HIS A 45 -9.11 -3.33 7.99
N THR A 46 -9.25 -3.62 6.71
CA THR A 46 -8.53 -2.94 5.64
C THR A 46 -9.07 -1.51 5.46
N PRO A 47 -8.30 -0.59 4.84
CA PRO A 47 -8.79 0.74 4.55
C PRO A 47 -10.09 0.80 3.75
N VAL A 48 -10.29 -0.11 2.79
CA VAL A 48 -11.52 -0.18 1.99
C VAL A 48 -12.68 -0.69 2.82
N GLU A 49 -12.53 -1.80 3.54
CA GLU A 49 -13.58 -2.34 4.40
C GLU A 49 -14.03 -1.31 5.44
N TYR A 50 -13.08 -0.63 6.09
CA TYR A 50 -13.40 0.40 7.08
C TYR A 50 -14.24 1.53 6.48
N ARG A 51 -13.98 1.94 5.23
CA ARG A 51 -14.78 2.97 4.54
C ARG A 51 -16.18 2.52 4.17
N SER A 52 -16.40 1.22 3.99
CA SER A 52 -17.73 0.67 3.69
C SER A 52 -18.60 0.51 4.94
N VAL A 53 -17.99 0.56 6.13
CA VAL A 53 -18.68 0.45 7.43
C VAL A 53 -19.06 1.82 8.02
N VAL A 54 -18.44 2.90 7.53
CA VAL A 54 -18.76 4.30 7.87
C VAL A 54 -19.77 4.85 6.88
#